data_AF-A0A2H3JGG4-F1
#
_entry.id   AF-A0A2H3JGG4-F1
#
_cell.length_a   1.000
_cell.length_b   1.000
_cell.length_c   1.000
_cell.angle_alpha   90.00
_cell.angle_beta   90.00
_cell.angle_gamma   90.00
#
_symmetry.space_group_name_H-M   'P 1'
#
loop_
_entity.id
_entity.type
_entity.pdbx_description
1 polymer ?
#
loop_
_entity_poly.entity_id
_entity_poly.type
_entity_poly.pdbx_seq_one_letter_code
_entity_poly.pdbx_strand_id
1 'polypeptide(L)'
;MTESNRLRWMLSLLRYYAVSAFRRYQKLHLHGKLFIWGTACIYLTLASIFIFVGPARIGQTLYDLAQKISHRSYGWVMLGGAIVVISFPPCIGHTTLITLCGYAYGMKGFPIAAVASLLGSALAFVVLRFLFRGRLRRWSASNEKWQALETVVAAKGLPLIALIRASPFPPWVYSNALFASIEAVSLWQFFLATFVIFPKIALLVFVGSRLASLSDGEQRSHMDTSTKILNAAVSIGGLLLGLTASFIVYRAMQSEIRRLQGLSPEVDELAVEALEEAEEGAPLLGTYAESAPRPTD
;
A
#
# COMPACT_ATOMS: atom_id res chain seq x y z
N MET A 1 23.52 32.43 9.22
CA MET A 1 24.26 31.37 8.46
C MET A 1 24.30 31.75 6.99
N THR A 2 25.48 32.07 6.46
CA THR A 2 25.72 32.32 5.03
C THR A 2 25.51 31.03 4.21
N GLU A 3 25.08 31.14 2.95
CA GLU A 3 24.82 29.98 2.07
C GLU A 3 26.02 29.02 1.98
N SER A 4 27.25 29.56 1.96
CA SER A 4 28.50 28.80 1.96
C SER A 4 28.67 27.87 3.19
N ASN A 5 28.15 28.27 4.35
CA ASN A 5 28.19 27.46 5.57
C ASN A 5 27.11 26.37 5.57
N ARG A 6 25.94 26.62 4.95
CA ARG A 6 24.92 25.57 4.75
C ARG A 6 25.42 24.49 3.80
N LEU A 7 26.04 24.87 2.69
CA LEU A 7 26.58 23.94 1.70
C LEU A 7 27.68 23.04 2.28
N ARG A 8 28.61 23.60 3.05
CA ARG A 8 29.67 22.84 3.72
C ARG A 8 29.13 21.88 4.78
N TRP A 9 28.13 22.32 5.54
CA TRP A 9 27.45 21.49 6.53
C TRP A 9 26.63 20.36 5.89
N MET A 10 25.94 20.62 4.77
CA MET A 10 25.22 19.59 4.00
C MET A 10 26.19 18.55 3.42
N LEU A 11 27.34 18.99 2.90
CA LEU A 11 28.36 18.09 2.35
C LEU A 11 29.02 17.23 3.43
N SER A 12 29.26 17.76 4.63
CA SER A 12 29.80 16.96 5.74
C SER A 12 28.78 15.94 6.26
N LEU A 13 27.49 16.31 6.33
CA LEU A 13 26.39 15.38 6.63
C LEU A 13 26.28 14.27 5.60
N LEU A 14 26.27 14.60 4.30
CA LEU A 14 26.24 13.61 3.22
C LEU A 14 27.41 12.63 3.30
N ARG A 15 28.63 13.14 3.53
CA ARG A 15 29.81 12.29 3.71
C ARG A 15 29.69 11.41 4.95
N TYR A 16 29.24 11.95 6.07
CA TYR A 16 29.03 11.19 7.31
C TYR A 16 28.03 10.05 7.11
N TYR A 17 26.88 10.32 6.50
CA TYR A 17 25.87 9.29 6.20
C TYR A 17 26.37 8.28 5.18
N ALA A 18 27.05 8.70 4.10
CA ALA A 18 27.60 7.80 3.09
C ALA A 18 28.66 6.85 3.68
N VAL A 19 29.59 7.37 4.48
CA VAL A 19 30.63 6.56 5.14
C VAL A 19 30.02 5.62 6.19
N SER A 20 28.99 6.07 6.91
CA SER A 20 28.30 5.25 7.92
C SER A 20 27.48 4.14 7.26
N ALA A 21 26.75 4.45 6.18
CA ALA A 21 26.03 3.47 5.37
C ALA A 21 26.98 2.44 4.76
N PHE A 22 28.13 2.89 4.25
CA PHE A 22 29.14 2.00 3.68
C PHE A 22 29.76 1.07 4.74
N ARG A 23 30.07 1.58 5.94
CA ARG A 23 30.54 0.74 7.06
C ARG A 23 29.48 -0.27 7.52
N ARG A 24 28.20 0.11 7.56
CA ARG A 24 27.09 -0.81 7.87
C ARG A 24 26.94 -1.88 6.78
N TYR A 25 26.98 -1.48 5.51
CA TYR A 25 26.95 -2.39 4.37
C TYR A 25 28.13 -3.39 4.40
N GLN A 26 29.34 -2.94 4.74
CA GLN A 26 30.49 -3.85 4.86
C GLN A 26 30.28 -4.93 5.92
N LYS A 27 29.65 -4.56 7.05
CA LYS A 27 29.31 -5.47 8.16
C LYS A 27 28.15 -6.43 7.86
N LEU A 28 27.40 -6.23 6.77
CA LEU A 28 26.30 -7.13 6.40
C LEU A 28 26.83 -8.48 5.89
N HIS A 29 26.12 -9.55 6.28
CA HIS A 29 26.33 -10.90 5.78
C HIS A 29 26.04 -10.97 4.26
N LEU A 30 26.57 -12.01 3.59
CA LEU A 30 26.42 -12.19 2.13
C LEU A 30 24.96 -12.11 1.68
N HIS A 31 24.03 -12.73 2.43
CA HIS A 31 22.59 -12.70 2.13
C HIS A 31 22.00 -11.28 2.18
N GLY A 32 22.40 -10.46 3.15
CA GLY A 32 21.94 -9.07 3.24
C GLY A 32 22.47 -8.22 2.08
N LYS A 33 23.72 -8.45 1.65
CA LYS A 33 24.28 -7.79 0.46
C LYS A 33 23.55 -8.22 -0.81
N LEU A 34 23.32 -9.52 -0.98
CA LEU A 34 22.54 -10.07 -2.11
C LEU A 34 21.12 -9.51 -2.15
N PHE A 35 20.46 -9.37 -1.00
CA PHE A 35 19.12 -8.78 -0.91
C PHE A 35 19.11 -7.30 -1.34
N ILE A 36 20.07 -6.51 -0.87
CA ILE A 36 20.21 -5.10 -1.25
C ILE A 36 20.45 -4.97 -2.76
N TRP A 37 21.41 -5.72 -3.32
CA TRP A 37 21.72 -5.67 -4.75
C TRP A 37 20.59 -6.23 -5.62
N GLY A 38 19.90 -7.28 -5.16
CA GLY A 38 18.71 -7.82 -5.82
C GLY A 38 17.59 -6.78 -5.88
N THR A 39 17.29 -6.13 -4.76
CA THR A 39 16.30 -5.05 -4.68
C THR A 39 16.69 -3.86 -5.55
N ALA A 40 17.96 -3.42 -5.51
CA ALA A 40 18.47 -2.36 -6.38
C ALA A 40 18.36 -2.73 -7.87
N CYS A 41 18.69 -3.98 -8.24
CA CYS A 41 18.58 -4.47 -9.60
C CYS A 41 17.13 -4.48 -10.10
N ILE A 42 16.17 -4.91 -9.26
CA ILE A 42 14.73 -4.85 -9.57
C ILE A 42 14.31 -3.40 -9.82
N TYR A 43 14.65 -2.46 -8.94
CA TYR A 43 14.28 -1.05 -9.11
C TYR A 43 14.93 -0.43 -10.35
N LEU A 44 16.21 -0.74 -10.62
CA LEU A 44 16.89 -0.28 -11.83
C LEU A 44 16.25 -0.85 -13.10
N THR A 45 15.84 -2.12 -13.07
CA THR A 45 15.14 -2.77 -14.19
C THR A 45 13.78 -2.12 -14.43
N LEU A 46 13.00 -1.89 -13.37
CA LEU A 46 11.71 -1.21 -13.45
C LEU A 46 11.85 0.23 -13.97
N ALA A 47 12.82 0.99 -13.46
CA ALA A 47 13.11 2.35 -13.92
C ALA A 47 13.55 2.36 -15.39
N SER A 48 14.40 1.40 -15.79
CA SER A 48 14.83 1.24 -17.18
C SER A 48 13.63 0.95 -18.08
N ILE A 49 12.78 -0.02 -17.72
CA ILE A 49 11.55 -0.32 -18.48
C ILE A 49 10.68 0.94 -18.61
N PHE A 50 10.49 1.69 -17.53
CA PHE A 50 9.69 2.91 -17.53
C PHE A 50 10.26 3.97 -18.48
N ILE A 51 11.58 4.18 -18.46
CA ILE A 51 12.28 5.16 -19.32
C ILE A 51 12.27 4.71 -20.79
N PHE A 52 12.59 3.44 -21.06
CA PHE A 52 12.70 2.89 -22.42
C PHE A 52 11.34 2.71 -23.10
N VAL A 53 10.33 2.21 -22.39
CA VAL A 53 8.96 2.06 -22.94
C VAL A 53 8.27 3.42 -23.02
N GLY A 54 8.53 4.29 -22.05
CA GLY A 54 7.94 5.61 -21.94
C GLY A 54 6.51 5.58 -21.38
N PRO A 55 6.12 6.57 -20.56
CA PRO A 55 4.82 6.61 -19.91
C PRO A 55 3.65 6.67 -20.91
N ALA A 56 3.85 7.26 -22.09
CA ALA A 56 2.84 7.33 -23.14
C ALA A 56 2.46 5.94 -23.68
N ARG A 57 3.44 5.06 -23.94
CA ARG A 57 3.16 3.70 -24.44
C ARG A 57 2.52 2.83 -23.36
N ILE A 58 2.96 2.97 -22.11
CA ILE A 58 2.33 2.29 -20.98
C ILE A 58 0.85 2.70 -20.87
N GLY A 59 0.58 4.00 -20.91
CA GLY A 59 -0.78 4.54 -20.88
C GLY A 59 -1.64 4.02 -22.04
N GLN A 60 -1.12 4.05 -23.27
CA GLN A 60 -1.82 3.52 -24.45
C GLN A 60 -2.08 2.01 -24.31
N THR A 61 -1.11 1.23 -23.85
CA THR A 61 -1.29 -0.22 -23.67
C THR A 61 -2.39 -0.53 -22.65
N LEU A 62 -2.41 0.22 -21.53
CA LEU A 62 -3.47 0.09 -20.53
C LEU A 62 -4.84 0.53 -21.10
N TYR A 63 -4.87 1.57 -21.95
CA TYR A 63 -6.07 1.99 -22.66
C TYR A 63 -6.58 0.94 -23.62
N ASP A 64 -5.74 0.42 -24.51
CA ASP A 64 -6.12 -0.60 -25.49
C ASP A 64 -6.60 -1.88 -24.79
N LEU A 65 -5.92 -2.27 -23.71
CA LEU A 65 -6.36 -3.38 -22.87
C LEU A 65 -7.74 -3.10 -22.25
N ALA A 66 -7.93 -1.93 -21.66
CA ALA A 66 -9.20 -1.56 -21.03
C ALA A 66 -10.36 -1.55 -22.04
N GLN A 67 -10.15 -0.98 -23.23
CA GLN A 67 -11.17 -0.96 -24.29
C GLN A 67 -11.45 -2.36 -24.84
N LYS A 68 -10.41 -3.17 -25.06
CA LYS A 68 -10.58 -4.57 -25.48
C LYS A 68 -11.40 -5.37 -24.48
N ILE A 69 -11.28 -5.06 -23.19
CA ILE A 69 -12.08 -5.67 -22.13
C ILE A 69 -13.50 -5.11 -22.13
N SER A 70 -13.67 -3.78 -22.20
CA SER A 70 -14.98 -3.11 -22.13
C SER A 70 -15.91 -3.51 -23.28
N HIS A 71 -15.37 -3.75 -24.48
CA HIS A 71 -16.13 -4.20 -25.64
C HIS A 71 -16.64 -5.65 -25.56
N ARG A 72 -16.16 -6.45 -24.60
CA ARG A 72 -16.69 -7.81 -24.37
C ARG A 72 -17.88 -7.75 -23.42
N SER A 73 -18.94 -8.50 -23.72
CA SER A 73 -20.16 -8.60 -22.89
C SER A 73 -19.89 -9.01 -21.43
N TYR A 74 -18.85 -9.82 -21.18
CA TYR A 74 -18.41 -10.26 -19.85
C TYR A 74 -17.19 -9.50 -19.31
N GLY A 75 -16.82 -8.37 -19.91
CA GLY A 75 -15.62 -7.62 -19.53
C GLY A 75 -15.61 -7.18 -18.06
N TRP A 76 -16.78 -6.81 -17.53
CA TRP A 76 -16.94 -6.38 -16.15
C TRP A 76 -16.72 -7.53 -15.16
N VAL A 77 -17.18 -8.74 -15.49
CA VAL A 77 -16.93 -9.96 -14.72
C VAL A 77 -15.45 -10.31 -14.74
N MET A 78 -14.78 -10.17 -15.89
CA MET A 78 -13.36 -10.46 -16.00
C MET A 78 -12.50 -9.52 -15.16
N LEU A 79 -12.79 -8.21 -15.19
CA LEU A 79 -12.11 -7.23 -14.32
C LEU A 79 -12.43 -7.45 -12.84
N GLY A 80 -13.70 -7.69 -12.51
CA GLY A 80 -14.09 -8.00 -11.13
C GLY A 80 -13.42 -9.28 -10.61
N GLY A 81 -13.39 -10.34 -11.42
CA GLY A 81 -12.70 -11.59 -11.11
C GLY A 81 -11.19 -11.41 -10.92
N ALA A 82 -10.54 -10.61 -11.77
CA ALA A 82 -9.13 -10.28 -11.61
C ALA A 82 -8.86 -9.52 -10.29
N ILE A 83 -9.74 -8.60 -9.89
CA ILE A 83 -9.65 -7.89 -8.60
C ILE A 83 -9.84 -8.87 -7.42
N VAL A 84 -10.74 -9.84 -7.55
CA VAL A 84 -10.92 -10.88 -6.54
C VAL A 84 -9.64 -11.72 -6.40
N VAL A 85 -9.08 -12.20 -7.51
CA VAL A 85 -7.84 -13.01 -7.49
C VAL A 85 -6.65 -12.21 -6.96
N ILE A 86 -6.47 -10.96 -7.38
CA ILE A 86 -5.35 -10.13 -6.92
C ILE A 86 -5.46 -9.77 -5.43
N SER A 87 -6.62 -9.97 -4.80
CA SER A 87 -6.81 -9.70 -3.37
C SER A 87 -6.15 -10.74 -2.46
N PHE A 88 -5.68 -11.85 -3.03
CA PHE A 88 -4.94 -12.90 -2.32
C PHE A 88 -3.41 -12.65 -2.39
N PRO A 89 -2.67 -12.74 -1.27
CA PRO A 89 -1.21 -12.72 -1.30
C PRO A 89 -0.66 -13.88 -2.15
N PRO A 90 0.47 -13.71 -2.87
CA PRO A 90 1.38 -12.55 -2.91
C PRO A 90 1.08 -11.56 -4.04
N CYS A 91 -0.12 -11.58 -4.62
CA CYS A 91 -0.43 -10.82 -5.83
C CYS A 91 -0.33 -9.29 -5.61
N ILE A 92 0.21 -8.58 -6.59
CA ILE A 92 0.34 -7.11 -6.58
C ILE A 92 -0.40 -6.55 -7.79
N GLY A 93 -1.04 -5.37 -7.64
CA GLY A 93 -1.69 -4.69 -8.77
C GLY A 93 -3.16 -4.33 -8.56
N HIS A 94 -3.67 -4.44 -7.32
CA HIS A 94 -5.03 -4.01 -6.98
C HIS A 94 -5.34 -2.57 -7.43
N THR A 95 -4.47 -1.61 -7.09
CA THR A 95 -4.60 -0.22 -7.53
C THR A 95 -4.65 -0.09 -9.06
N THR A 96 -3.81 -0.84 -9.78
CA THR A 96 -3.78 -0.84 -11.25
C THR A 96 -5.10 -1.33 -11.82
N LEU A 97 -5.67 -2.42 -11.30
CA LEU A 97 -6.95 -2.95 -11.75
C LEU A 97 -8.13 -2.01 -11.44
N ILE A 98 -8.11 -1.31 -10.30
CA ILE A 98 -9.10 -0.27 -9.98
C ILE A 98 -9.02 0.86 -11.01
N THR A 99 -7.82 1.37 -11.28
CA THR A 99 -7.62 2.41 -12.30
C THR A 99 -8.06 1.92 -13.67
N LEU A 100 -7.81 0.64 -14.00
CA LEU A 100 -8.23 0.02 -15.25
C LEU A 100 -9.76 -0.08 -15.38
N CYS A 101 -10.50 -0.24 -14.28
CA CYS A 101 -11.97 -0.13 -14.29
C CYS A 101 -12.42 1.28 -14.69
N GLY A 102 -11.70 2.31 -14.23
CA GLY A 102 -11.89 3.69 -14.67
C GLY A 102 -11.57 3.90 -16.14
N TYR A 103 -10.52 3.27 -16.65
CA TYR A 103 -10.20 3.29 -18.08
C TYR A 103 -11.28 2.63 -18.94
N ALA A 104 -11.80 1.48 -18.50
CA ALA A 104 -12.73 0.66 -19.27
C ALA A 104 -14.16 1.21 -19.26
N TYR A 105 -14.64 1.72 -18.12
CA TYR A 105 -16.06 2.06 -17.91
C TYR A 105 -16.29 3.47 -17.36
N GLY A 106 -15.24 4.29 -17.23
CA GLY A 106 -15.33 5.57 -16.54
C GLY A 106 -15.81 5.40 -15.10
N MET A 107 -16.64 6.34 -14.61
CA MET A 107 -17.21 6.25 -13.26
C MET A 107 -18.19 5.08 -13.08
N LYS A 108 -18.72 4.49 -14.15
CA LYS A 108 -19.51 3.24 -14.07
C LYS A 108 -18.64 2.03 -13.67
N GLY A 109 -17.32 2.17 -13.74
CA GLY A 109 -16.36 1.19 -13.21
C GLY A 109 -16.29 1.15 -11.69
N PHE A 110 -16.76 2.19 -10.99
CA PHE A 110 -16.74 2.25 -9.52
C PHE A 110 -17.48 1.09 -8.83
N PRO A 111 -18.76 0.81 -9.13
CA PRO A 111 -19.47 -0.31 -8.50
C PRO A 111 -18.79 -1.66 -8.77
N ILE A 112 -18.24 -1.86 -9.98
CA ILE A 112 -17.49 -3.08 -10.33
C ILE A 112 -16.27 -3.23 -9.42
N ALA A 113 -15.45 -2.17 -9.34
CA ALA A 113 -14.23 -2.17 -8.54
C ALA A 113 -14.53 -2.30 -7.04
N ALA A 114 -15.55 -1.60 -6.54
CA ALA A 114 -15.94 -1.61 -5.13
C ALA A 114 -16.46 -2.97 -4.68
N VAL A 115 -17.42 -3.54 -5.43
CA VAL A 115 -17.99 -4.86 -5.11
C VAL A 115 -16.93 -5.95 -5.24
N ALA A 116 -16.14 -5.94 -6.32
CA ALA A 116 -15.08 -6.93 -6.50
C ALA A 116 -13.99 -6.84 -5.42
N SER A 117 -13.61 -5.63 -5.00
CA SER A 117 -12.64 -5.44 -3.91
C SER A 117 -13.22 -5.92 -2.58
N LEU A 118 -14.48 -5.63 -2.29
CA LEU A 118 -15.15 -6.07 -1.07
C LEU A 118 -15.25 -7.61 -1.01
N LEU A 119 -15.70 -8.24 -2.11
CA LEU A 119 -15.78 -9.70 -2.23
C LEU A 119 -14.39 -10.35 -2.18
N GLY A 120 -13.42 -9.80 -2.90
CA GLY A 120 -12.04 -10.30 -2.92
C GLY A 120 -11.39 -10.26 -1.54
N SER A 121 -11.57 -9.15 -0.83
CA SER A 121 -11.08 -8.98 0.55
C SER A 121 -11.76 -9.98 1.50
N ALA A 122 -13.08 -10.11 1.44
CA ALA A 122 -13.83 -11.06 2.28
C ALA A 122 -13.45 -12.53 2.00
N LEU A 123 -13.32 -12.92 0.73
CA LEU A 123 -12.90 -14.26 0.34
C LEU A 123 -11.46 -14.54 0.78
N ALA A 124 -10.54 -13.59 0.57
CA ALA A 124 -9.16 -13.70 1.04
C ALA A 124 -9.11 -13.91 2.55
N PHE A 125 -9.89 -13.13 3.32
CA PHE A 125 -9.99 -13.29 4.77
C PHE A 125 -10.43 -14.71 5.17
N VAL A 126 -11.52 -15.22 4.58
CA VAL A 126 -12.06 -16.54 4.93
C VAL A 126 -11.08 -17.65 4.55
N VAL A 127 -10.54 -17.62 3.34
CA VAL A 127 -9.63 -18.65 2.84
C VAL A 127 -8.32 -18.67 3.64
N LEU A 128 -7.71 -17.50 3.89
CA LEU A 128 -6.47 -17.42 4.67
C LEU A 128 -6.69 -17.89 6.10
N ARG A 129 -7.80 -17.48 6.73
CA ARG A 129 -8.12 -17.91 8.08
C ARG A 129 -8.39 -19.40 8.16
N PHE A 130 -9.07 -19.99 7.18
CA PHE A 130 -9.32 -21.42 7.13
C PHE A 130 -8.03 -22.24 6.92
N LEU A 131 -7.19 -21.85 5.96
CA LEU A 131 -5.97 -22.58 5.61
C LEU A 131 -4.87 -22.45 6.67
N PHE A 132 -4.73 -21.29 7.31
CA PHE A 132 -3.57 -21.01 8.16
C PHE A 132 -3.87 -20.95 9.66
N ARG A 133 -5.12 -21.17 10.11
CA ARG A 133 -5.53 -21.06 11.52
C ARG A 133 -4.56 -21.72 12.52
N GLY A 134 -4.21 -22.98 12.27
CA GLY A 134 -3.37 -23.76 13.19
C GLY A 134 -1.90 -23.34 13.19
N ARG A 135 -1.41 -22.72 12.12
CA ARG A 135 -0.05 -22.15 12.06
C ARG A 135 -0.01 -20.76 12.68
N LEU A 136 -1.02 -19.95 12.40
CA LEU A 136 -1.18 -18.60 12.96
C LEU A 136 -1.31 -18.64 14.48
N ARG A 137 -2.13 -19.54 15.05
CA ARG A 137 -2.26 -19.66 16.50
C ARG A 137 -0.95 -20.00 17.21
N ARG A 138 -0.13 -20.87 16.60
CA ARG A 138 1.20 -21.21 17.12
C ARG A 138 2.17 -20.03 17.03
N TRP A 139 2.09 -19.27 15.94
CA TRP A 139 2.95 -18.11 15.73
C TRP A 139 2.59 -16.93 16.64
N SER A 140 1.28 -16.61 16.78
CA SER A 140 0.78 -15.62 17.73
C SER A 140 1.23 -15.97 19.16
N ALA A 141 1.07 -17.23 19.58
CA ALA A 141 1.51 -17.68 20.91
C ALA A 141 3.02 -17.53 21.17
N SER A 142 3.83 -17.43 20.13
CA SER A 142 5.30 -17.26 20.23
C SER A 142 5.80 -15.82 20.05
N ASN A 143 4.91 -14.88 19.71
CA ASN A 143 5.30 -13.50 19.39
C ASN A 143 4.53 -12.50 20.28
N GLU A 144 5.24 -11.90 21.24
CA GLU A 144 4.67 -10.94 22.20
C GLU A 144 4.09 -9.69 21.52
N LYS A 145 4.75 -9.19 20.46
CA LYS A 145 4.25 -8.05 19.67
C LYS A 145 2.91 -8.37 19.02
N TRP A 146 2.79 -9.59 18.49
CA TRP A 146 1.55 -10.02 17.89
C TRP A 146 0.42 -10.18 18.91
N GLN A 147 0.71 -10.72 20.09
CA GLN A 147 -0.27 -10.82 21.18
C GLN A 147 -0.74 -9.44 21.65
N ALA A 148 0.17 -8.47 21.73
CA ALA A 148 -0.17 -7.09 22.02
C ALA A 148 -1.12 -6.52 20.96
N LEU A 149 -0.82 -6.72 19.67
CA LEU A 149 -1.71 -6.31 18.58
C LEU A 149 -3.09 -6.97 18.65
N GLU A 150 -3.16 -8.27 18.92
CA GLU A 150 -4.44 -8.97 19.08
C GLU A 150 -5.25 -8.41 20.26
N THR A 151 -4.58 -8.08 21.37
CA THR A 151 -5.20 -7.47 22.56
C THR A 151 -5.77 -6.09 22.26
N VAL A 152 -4.99 -5.24 21.58
CA VAL A 152 -5.40 -3.88 21.18
C VAL A 152 -6.59 -3.92 20.22
N VAL A 153 -6.55 -4.82 19.22
CA VAL A 153 -7.64 -4.99 18.26
C VAL A 153 -8.88 -5.57 18.91
N ALA A 154 -8.74 -6.48 19.88
CA ALA A 154 -9.86 -6.98 20.68
C ALA A 154 -10.52 -5.88 21.52
N ALA A 155 -9.72 -4.98 22.10
CA ALA A 155 -10.21 -3.89 22.95
C ALA A 155 -10.94 -2.81 22.15
N LYS A 156 -10.39 -2.37 21.00
CA LYS A 156 -10.98 -1.31 20.18
C LYS A 156 -12.04 -1.81 19.20
N GLY A 157 -11.88 -3.02 18.67
CA GLY A 157 -12.80 -3.61 17.69
C GLY A 157 -12.88 -2.83 16.38
N LEU A 158 -14.12 -2.65 15.88
CA LEU A 158 -14.40 -2.14 14.53
C LEU A 158 -13.76 -0.77 14.20
N PRO A 159 -13.79 0.26 15.06
CA PRO A 159 -13.18 1.56 14.75
C PRO A 159 -11.69 1.48 14.41
N LEU A 160 -10.91 0.68 15.16
CA LEU A 160 -9.48 0.52 14.89
C LEU A 160 -9.26 -0.26 13.59
N ILE A 161 -10.04 -1.32 13.35
CA ILE A 161 -9.97 -2.08 12.10
C ILE A 161 -10.24 -1.16 10.91
N ALA A 162 -11.31 -0.35 10.98
CA ALA A 162 -11.66 0.62 9.94
C ALA A 162 -10.55 1.65 9.70
N LEU A 163 -9.90 2.11 10.77
CA LEU A 163 -8.85 3.11 10.72
C LEU A 163 -7.56 2.55 10.07
N ILE A 164 -7.16 1.34 10.43
CA ILE A 164 -6.04 0.61 9.78
C ILE A 164 -6.39 0.22 8.34
N ARG A 165 -7.66 -0.06 8.01
CA ARG A 165 -8.08 -0.30 6.62
C ARG A 165 -8.04 0.96 5.77
N ALA A 166 -8.35 2.10 6.36
CA ALA A 166 -8.32 3.39 5.69
C ALA A 166 -6.90 3.94 5.55
N SER A 167 -5.94 3.51 6.39
CA SER A 167 -4.55 3.93 6.27
C SER A 167 -3.92 3.45 4.95
N PRO A 168 -2.92 4.17 4.43
CA PRO A 168 -2.22 3.77 3.20
C PRO A 168 -1.46 2.46 3.34
N PHE A 169 -1.16 2.07 4.59
CA PHE A 169 -0.41 0.87 4.94
C PHE A 169 -1.19 0.04 5.96
N PRO A 170 -1.07 -1.30 5.91
CA PRO A 170 -0.31 -2.08 4.93
C PRO A 170 -0.96 -2.15 3.53
N PRO A 171 -0.19 -2.48 2.47
CA PRO A 171 -0.74 -2.61 1.11
C PRO A 171 -1.89 -3.63 1.04
N TRP A 172 -2.79 -3.47 0.05
CA TRP A 172 -4.08 -4.17 -0.02
C TRP A 172 -4.06 -5.66 0.37
N VAL A 173 -3.19 -6.46 -0.27
CA VAL A 173 -3.10 -7.91 0.00
C VAL A 173 -2.55 -8.24 1.37
N TYR A 174 -1.57 -7.46 1.84
CA TYR A 174 -0.97 -7.64 3.16
C TYR A 174 -1.94 -7.21 4.25
N SER A 175 -2.75 -6.19 4.02
CA SER A 175 -3.86 -5.82 4.89
C SER A 175 -4.86 -6.96 5.02
N ASN A 176 -5.26 -7.60 3.91
CA ASN A 176 -6.16 -8.76 3.96
C ASN A 176 -5.53 -9.92 4.77
N ALA A 177 -4.23 -10.18 4.61
CA ALA A 177 -3.52 -11.20 5.35
C ALA A 177 -3.39 -10.89 6.85
N LEU A 178 -3.00 -9.66 7.20
CA LEU A 178 -2.87 -9.13 8.56
C LEU A 178 -4.17 -9.36 9.36
N PHE A 179 -5.30 -8.93 8.80
CA PHE A 179 -6.59 -9.08 9.47
C PHE A 179 -7.05 -10.54 9.53
N ALA A 180 -6.75 -11.35 8.50
CA ALA A 180 -7.03 -12.78 8.54
C ALA A 180 -6.24 -13.50 9.64
N SER A 181 -5.04 -12.99 9.98
CA SER A 181 -4.17 -13.56 11.01
C SER A 181 -4.52 -13.18 12.45
N ILE A 182 -5.29 -12.12 12.67
CA ILE A 182 -5.69 -11.67 14.01
C ILE A 182 -6.94 -12.43 14.44
N GLU A 183 -6.85 -13.26 15.49
CA GLU A 183 -7.99 -14.08 15.92
C GLU A 183 -9.18 -13.24 16.41
N ALA A 184 -8.94 -12.09 17.05
CA ALA A 184 -9.98 -11.20 17.54
C ALA A 184 -10.88 -10.58 16.45
N VAL A 185 -10.40 -10.53 15.20
CA VAL A 185 -11.13 -9.91 14.09
C VAL A 185 -12.15 -10.89 13.53
N SER A 186 -13.41 -10.48 13.51
CA SER A 186 -14.49 -11.24 12.86
C SER A 186 -14.70 -10.79 11.41
N LEU A 187 -15.21 -11.69 10.56
CA LEU A 187 -15.46 -11.41 9.14
C LEU A 187 -16.38 -10.21 8.95
N TRP A 188 -17.43 -10.06 9.76
CA TRP A 188 -18.37 -8.94 9.61
C TRP A 188 -17.71 -7.60 9.96
N GLN A 189 -16.84 -7.55 10.98
CA GLN A 189 -16.09 -6.34 11.32
C GLN A 189 -15.18 -5.95 10.17
N PHE A 190 -14.45 -6.92 9.62
CA PHE A 190 -13.55 -6.71 8.50
C PHE A 190 -14.28 -6.27 7.22
N PHE A 191 -15.43 -6.89 6.93
CA PHE A 191 -16.29 -6.54 5.81
C PHE A 191 -16.81 -5.11 5.94
N LEU A 192 -17.32 -4.73 7.12
CA LEU A 192 -17.85 -3.39 7.37
C LEU A 192 -16.75 -2.33 7.36
N ALA A 193 -15.59 -2.63 7.95
CA ALA A 193 -14.42 -1.75 7.92
C ALA A 193 -13.93 -1.44 6.49
N THR A 194 -14.07 -2.40 5.56
CA THR A 194 -13.62 -2.24 4.17
C THR A 194 -14.44 -1.20 3.39
N PHE A 195 -15.66 -0.86 3.81
CA PHE A 195 -16.44 0.22 3.19
C PHE A 195 -15.76 1.59 3.29
N VAL A 196 -14.94 1.82 4.33
CA VAL A 196 -14.21 3.08 4.51
C VAL A 196 -13.20 3.33 3.38
N ILE A 197 -12.84 2.28 2.62
CA ILE A 197 -11.93 2.37 1.47
C ILE A 197 -12.65 2.84 0.20
N PHE A 198 -13.98 2.83 0.15
CA PHE A 198 -14.73 3.16 -1.07
C PHE A 198 -14.42 4.56 -1.65
N PRO A 199 -14.25 5.63 -0.84
CA PRO A 199 -13.82 6.92 -1.36
C PRO A 199 -12.47 6.86 -2.09
N LYS A 200 -11.51 6.07 -1.57
CA LYS A 200 -10.21 5.83 -2.21
C LYS A 200 -10.39 5.09 -3.55
N ILE A 201 -11.26 4.07 -3.60
CA ILE A 201 -11.58 3.36 -4.85
C ILE A 201 -12.23 4.30 -5.87
N ALA A 202 -13.23 5.10 -5.46
CA ALA A 202 -13.90 6.05 -6.32
C ALA A 202 -12.93 7.08 -6.92
N LEU A 203 -12.00 7.59 -6.10
CA LEU A 203 -10.97 8.52 -6.53
C LEU A 203 -10.02 7.88 -7.56
N LEU A 204 -9.58 6.64 -7.34
CA LEU A 204 -8.72 5.91 -8.29
C LEU A 204 -9.43 5.63 -9.62
N VAL A 205 -10.70 5.22 -9.57
CA VAL A 205 -11.53 5.04 -10.78
C VAL A 205 -11.72 6.36 -11.51
N PHE A 206 -11.96 7.46 -10.78
CA PHE A 206 -12.08 8.79 -11.36
C PHE A 206 -10.80 9.23 -12.07
N VAL A 207 -9.65 9.13 -11.39
CA VAL A 207 -8.34 9.42 -12.00
C VAL A 207 -8.12 8.54 -13.22
N GLY A 208 -8.42 7.23 -13.15
CA GLY A 208 -8.36 6.33 -14.30
C GLY A 208 -9.20 6.79 -15.49
N SER A 209 -10.44 7.24 -15.25
CA SER A 209 -11.32 7.73 -16.32
C SER A 209 -10.77 8.99 -17.02
N ARG A 210 -10.08 9.86 -16.28
CA ARG A 210 -9.43 11.06 -16.83
C ARG A 210 -8.15 10.72 -17.58
N LEU A 211 -7.35 9.82 -17.02
CA LEU A 211 -6.14 9.33 -17.67
C LEU A 211 -6.44 8.58 -18.97
N ALA A 212 -7.57 7.88 -19.08
CA ALA A 212 -7.99 7.22 -20.32
C ALA A 212 -8.14 8.22 -21.48
N SER A 213 -8.83 9.34 -21.25
CA SER A 213 -8.97 10.41 -22.26
C SER A 213 -7.64 11.06 -22.68
N LEU A 214 -6.63 11.01 -21.81
CA LEU A 214 -5.27 11.51 -22.08
C LEU A 214 -4.37 10.44 -22.73
N SER A 215 -4.74 9.17 -22.58
CA SER A 215 -3.98 8.01 -23.08
C SER A 215 -4.42 7.62 -24.49
N ASP A 216 -5.66 7.92 -24.88
CA ASP A 216 -6.15 7.71 -26.24
C ASP A 216 -5.50 8.71 -27.22
N GLY A 217 -4.64 8.22 -28.12
CA GLY A 217 -3.95 9.03 -29.11
C GLY A 217 -4.87 9.81 -30.08
N GLU A 218 -6.02 9.25 -30.47
CA GLU A 218 -6.98 9.95 -31.34
C GLU A 218 -7.75 11.01 -30.55
N GLN A 219 -8.34 10.63 -29.42
CA GLN A 219 -9.10 11.60 -28.62
C GLN A 219 -8.19 12.75 -28.15
N ARG A 220 -6.94 12.44 -27.79
CA ARG A 220 -5.93 13.44 -27.42
C ARG A 220 -5.55 14.35 -28.58
N SER A 221 -5.45 13.88 -29.82
CA SER A 221 -5.06 14.75 -30.95
C SER A 221 -6.14 15.81 -31.23
N HIS A 222 -7.41 15.46 -31.03
CA HIS A 222 -8.57 16.34 -31.22
C HIS A 222 -8.91 17.25 -30.02
N MET A 223 -8.31 17.03 -28.84
CA MET A 223 -8.56 17.85 -27.65
C MET A 223 -7.80 19.18 -27.69
N ASP A 224 -8.49 20.27 -27.33
CA ASP A 224 -7.86 21.57 -27.10
C ASP A 224 -6.81 21.50 -25.96
N THR A 225 -5.81 22.36 -26.05
CA THR A 225 -4.71 22.45 -25.06
C THR A 225 -5.27 22.74 -23.67
N SER A 226 -6.32 23.55 -23.57
CA SER A 226 -7.00 23.87 -22.31
C SER A 226 -7.62 22.64 -21.66
N THR A 227 -8.27 21.77 -22.45
CA THR A 227 -8.88 20.53 -21.95
C THR A 227 -7.83 19.51 -21.50
N LYS A 228 -6.70 19.44 -22.21
CA LYS A 228 -5.56 18.60 -21.82
C LYS A 228 -5.00 19.01 -20.47
N ILE A 229 -4.74 20.32 -20.31
CA ILE A 229 -4.24 20.89 -19.05
C ILE A 229 -5.24 20.67 -17.93
N LEU A 230 -6.54 20.89 -18.18
CA LEU A 230 -7.59 20.69 -17.17
C LEU A 230 -7.66 19.23 -16.71
N ASN A 231 -7.71 18.26 -17.64
CA ASN A 231 -7.73 16.84 -17.29
C ASN A 231 -6.47 16.41 -16.54
N ALA A 232 -5.29 16.93 -16.93
CA ALA A 232 -4.04 16.67 -16.22
C ALA A 232 -4.06 17.27 -14.81
N ALA A 233 -4.48 18.53 -14.65
CA ALA A 233 -4.57 19.22 -13.37
C ALA A 233 -5.57 18.53 -12.43
N VAL A 234 -6.73 18.12 -12.93
CA VAL A 234 -7.73 17.38 -12.14
C VAL A 234 -7.21 16.01 -11.73
N SER A 235 -6.48 15.31 -12.60
CA SER A 235 -5.89 14.00 -12.26
C SER A 235 -4.81 14.12 -11.20
N ILE A 236 -3.91 15.10 -11.32
CA ILE A 236 -2.86 15.38 -10.34
C ILE A 236 -3.49 15.83 -9.01
N GLY A 237 -4.46 16.75 -9.07
CA GLY A 237 -5.19 17.22 -7.88
C GLY A 237 -5.91 16.08 -7.15
N GLY A 238 -6.53 15.16 -7.90
CA GLY A 238 -7.13 13.95 -7.34
C GLY A 238 -6.10 13.04 -6.65
N LEU A 239 -4.95 12.80 -7.28
CA LEU A 239 -3.88 12.01 -6.67
C LEU A 239 -3.36 12.67 -5.38
N LEU A 240 -3.12 13.98 -5.41
CA LEU A 240 -2.69 14.76 -4.24
C LEU A 240 -3.72 14.70 -3.11
N LEU A 241 -5.01 14.87 -3.42
CA LEU A 241 -6.09 14.72 -2.45
C LEU A 241 -6.07 13.33 -1.79
N GLY A 242 -5.87 12.28 -2.59
CA GLY A 242 -5.77 10.91 -2.10
C GLY A 242 -4.58 10.71 -1.16
N LEU A 243 -3.41 11.29 -1.49
CA LEU A 243 -2.22 11.25 -0.65
C LEU A 243 -2.44 12.02 0.66
N THR A 244 -3.03 13.22 0.61
CA THR A 244 -3.34 14.02 1.79
C THR A 244 -4.34 13.31 2.70
N ALA A 245 -5.43 12.77 2.14
CA ALA A 245 -6.40 12.00 2.91
C ALA A 245 -5.75 10.77 3.56
N SER A 246 -4.91 10.05 2.81
CA SER A 246 -4.16 8.90 3.34
C SER A 246 -3.24 9.30 4.49
N PHE A 247 -2.56 10.45 4.38
CA PHE A 247 -1.70 10.97 5.45
C PHE A 247 -2.49 11.39 6.69
N ILE A 248 -3.64 12.04 6.52
CA ILE A 248 -4.52 12.42 7.64
C ILE A 248 -5.01 11.17 8.37
N VAL A 249 -5.46 10.16 7.63
CA VAL A 249 -5.92 8.89 8.21
C VAL A 249 -4.79 8.15 8.91
N TYR A 250 -3.59 8.12 8.33
CA TYR A 250 -2.41 7.56 8.99
C TYR A 250 -2.11 8.25 10.33
N ARG A 251 -2.17 9.59 10.37
CA ARG A 251 -1.98 10.34 11.62
C ARG A 251 -3.09 10.07 12.64
N ALA A 252 -4.34 9.94 12.19
CA ALA A 252 -5.46 9.59 13.05
C ALA A 252 -5.29 8.18 13.63
N MET A 253 -4.87 7.21 12.81
CA MET A 253 -4.54 5.84 13.21
C MET A 253 -3.48 5.81 14.30
N GLN A 254 -2.35 6.46 14.06
CA GLN A 254 -1.25 6.57 15.02
C GLN A 254 -1.66 7.30 16.31
N SER A 255 -2.59 8.26 16.23
CA SER A 255 -3.12 8.93 17.42
C SER A 255 -4.06 8.04 18.23
N GLU A 256 -4.85 7.19 17.58
CA GLU A 256 -5.83 6.32 18.24
C GLU A 256 -5.14 5.16 18.95
N ILE A 257 -4.07 4.62 18.35
CA ILE A 257 -3.25 3.59 19.00
C ILE A 257 -2.56 4.18 20.24
N ARG A 258 -2.00 5.39 20.18
CA ARG A 258 -1.39 6.03 21.36
C ARG A 258 -2.36 6.44 22.47
N ARG A 259 -3.67 6.41 22.23
CA ARG A 259 -4.71 6.86 23.19
C ARG A 259 -5.43 5.70 23.87
N LEU A 260 -4.85 4.51 23.88
CA LEU A 260 -5.42 3.34 24.55
C LEU A 260 -5.40 3.50 26.08
N GLN A 261 -6.39 4.20 26.61
CA GLN A 261 -6.65 4.28 28.04
C GLN A 261 -7.09 2.89 28.56
N GLY A 262 -6.18 2.16 29.21
CA GLY A 262 -6.49 0.91 29.90
C GLY A 262 -5.51 -0.25 29.65
N LEU A 263 -4.59 -0.13 28.70
CA LEU A 263 -3.49 -1.08 28.50
C LEU A 263 -2.18 -0.50 29.03
N SER A 264 -1.22 -1.36 29.40
CA SER A 264 0.12 -0.90 29.79
C SER A 264 0.77 -0.18 28.60
N PRO A 265 1.48 0.94 28.79
CA PRO A 265 2.22 1.63 27.72
C PRO A 265 3.12 0.71 26.89
N GLU A 266 3.63 -0.35 27.52
CA GLU A 266 4.45 -1.39 26.89
C GLU A 266 3.66 -2.22 25.86
N VAL A 267 2.39 -2.56 26.13
CA VAL A 267 1.53 -3.29 25.19
C VAL A 267 1.19 -2.41 23.98
N ASP A 268 0.97 -1.12 24.20
CA ASP A 268 0.71 -0.18 23.11
C ASP A 268 1.93 -0.04 22.20
N GLU A 269 3.13 0.08 22.77
CA GLU A 269 4.38 0.16 22.01
C GLU A 269 4.63 -1.12 21.19
N LEU A 270 4.47 -2.29 21.81
CA LEU A 270 4.60 -3.59 21.13
C LEU A 270 3.57 -3.78 20.00
N ALA A 271 2.35 -3.28 20.15
CA ALA A 271 1.32 -3.33 19.11
C ALA A 271 1.63 -2.39 17.94
N VAL A 272 2.20 -1.21 18.21
CA VAL A 272 2.71 -0.30 17.16
C VAL A 272 3.84 -0.98 16.40
N GLU A 273 4.82 -1.56 17.11
CA GLU A 273 5.92 -2.29 16.48
C GLU A 273 5.43 -3.46 15.63
N ALA A 274 4.42 -4.21 16.08
CA ALA A 274 3.83 -5.29 15.29
C ALA A 274 3.21 -4.78 13.97
N LEU A 275 2.57 -3.61 14.01
CA LEU A 275 2.01 -2.97 12.82
C LEU A 275 3.11 -2.42 11.91
N GLU A 276 4.18 -1.85 12.46
CA GLU A 276 5.35 -1.40 11.72
C GLU A 276 6.10 -2.57 11.06
N GLU A 277 6.28 -3.70 11.76
CA GLU A 277 6.84 -4.93 11.18
C GLU A 277 5.95 -5.49 10.06
N ALA A 278 4.63 -5.43 10.23
CA ALA A 278 3.67 -5.79 9.19
C ALA A 278 3.68 -4.80 8.01
N GLU A 279 4.00 -3.52 8.25
CA GLU A 279 4.17 -2.48 7.24
C GLU A 279 5.45 -2.70 6.41
N GLU A 280 6.58 -2.98 7.07
CA GLU A 280 7.87 -3.13 6.39
C GLU A 280 7.99 -4.46 5.62
N GLY A 281 7.14 -5.45 5.90
CA GLY A 281 7.20 -6.77 5.27
C GLY A 281 8.55 -7.47 5.48
N ALA A 282 9.31 -7.02 6.48
CA ALA A 282 10.72 -7.33 6.68
C ALA A 282 10.90 -8.05 8.02
N PRO A 283 10.74 -9.37 8.09
CA PRO A 283 11.11 -10.17 9.26
C PRO A 283 12.63 -10.18 9.54
N LEU A 284 13.42 -9.33 8.87
CA LEU A 284 14.90 -9.37 8.82
C LEU A 284 15.58 -8.16 9.48
N LEU A 285 14.85 -7.16 9.98
CA LEU A 285 15.44 -5.97 10.61
C LEU A 285 15.41 -6.00 12.16
N GLY A 286 14.55 -6.82 12.77
CA GLY A 286 14.38 -6.87 14.23
C GLY A 286 15.65 -7.20 15.01
N THR A 287 16.54 -8.04 14.48
CA THR A 287 17.78 -8.46 15.18
C THR A 287 18.87 -7.38 15.25
N TYR A 288 18.73 -6.22 14.57
CA TYR A 288 19.75 -5.16 14.62
C TYR A 288 19.48 -4.08 15.68
N ALA A 289 18.23 -3.92 16.14
CA ALA A 289 17.87 -2.88 17.12
C ALA A 289 18.33 -3.23 18.55
N GLU A 290 18.30 -4.52 18.92
CA GLU A 290 18.73 -4.97 20.25
C GLU A 290 20.26 -4.96 20.45
N SER A 291 21.05 -4.89 19.38
CA SER A 291 22.52 -4.96 19.45
C SER A 291 23.23 -3.63 19.22
N ALA A 292 22.50 -2.52 19.08
CA ALA A 292 23.09 -1.21 18.96
C ALA A 292 23.53 -0.70 20.36
N PRO A 293 24.83 -0.49 20.63
CA PRO A 293 25.25 0.11 21.89
C PRO A 293 24.63 1.50 22.00
N ARG A 294 23.92 1.74 23.12
CA ARG A 294 23.44 3.07 23.49
C ARG A 294 24.66 4.00 23.57
N PRO A 295 24.61 5.21 22.98
CA PRO A 295 25.67 6.18 23.18
C PRO A 295 25.72 6.50 24.68
N THR A 296 26.82 6.14 25.32
CA THR A 296 27.21 6.71 26.62
C THR A 296 27.55 8.17 26.40
N ASP A 297 27.03 9.04 27.27
CA ASP A 297 27.33 10.48 27.34
C ASP A 297 28.85 10.79 27.35
#